data_AF-A0A6J2BIJ4-F1
#
_entry.id   AF-A0A6J2BIJ4-F1
#
_cell.length_a   1.000
_cell.length_b   1.000
_cell.length_c   1.000
_cell.angle_alpha   90.00
_cell.angle_beta   90.00
_cell.angle_gamma   90.00
#
_symmetry.space_group_name_H-M   'P 1'
#
loop_
_entity.id
_entity.type
_entity.pdbx_description
1 polymer ?
#
loop_
_entity_poly.entity_id
_entity_poly.type
_entity_poly.pdbx_seq_one_letter_code
_entity_poly.pdbx_strand_id
1 'polypeptide(L)'
;MVGAARLPGALMAWDLNRLPRISLHSTSLVRAPEVALEISRRTLLLLTANVSVFLLNGMWLDRLIICYQAVEDQLKICGFKRDADVFELFLSQKDLTEVIDLSRFKKLKYLWLQHNKLQGITFLTRNYCLVELYLNNNAIFDIGGLHSLPSLYLLLLHHNELTNIDATVRELKGMPNLKILTLHQNPLCQYNLYRLYIICHLPEVEFLDRKQVTEDERRAMITIFHHERTRIIQSIAFRGRVDASWNPRAPFKQKPAQRVPPDFAFANNVDKTVFDDPEDAVLVRSVKRSAMGITSLNWDTVPTREEKYLDEKDREPAQMLTITLR
;
A
#
# COMPACT_ATOMS: atom_id res chain seq x y z
N MET A 1 -0.03 -51.40 7.94
CA MET A 1 -0.38 -50.10 7.33
C MET A 1 0.59 -49.07 7.87
N VAL A 2 1.48 -48.61 7.00
CA VAL A 2 2.57 -47.69 7.32
C VAL A 2 2.09 -46.27 7.07
N GLY A 3 2.34 -45.38 8.02
CA GLY A 3 2.16 -43.95 7.86
C GLY A 3 2.88 -43.18 8.96
N ALA A 4 3.90 -42.41 8.58
CA ALA A 4 4.16 -41.05 9.07
C ALA A 4 5.47 -40.54 8.44
N ALA A 5 5.43 -39.26 8.07
CA ALA A 5 6.42 -38.52 7.32
C ALA A 5 7.58 -37.99 8.16
N ARG A 6 8.69 -37.64 7.50
CA ARG A 6 9.47 -36.39 7.69
C ARG A 6 10.54 -36.24 6.58
N LEU A 7 10.54 -35.06 5.94
CA LEU A 7 11.60 -34.45 5.11
C LEU A 7 12.89 -34.23 5.95
N PRO A 8 14.09 -33.82 5.42
CA PRO A 8 14.36 -33.04 4.20
C PRO A 8 15.71 -33.32 3.44
N GLY A 9 15.93 -32.63 2.30
CA GLY A 9 17.24 -32.03 2.02
C GLY A 9 17.98 -32.41 0.72
N ALA A 10 18.64 -31.38 0.16
CA ALA A 10 19.81 -31.38 -0.73
C ALA A 10 19.62 -31.36 -2.26
N LEU A 11 19.78 -30.14 -2.80
CA LEU A 11 20.46 -29.82 -4.06
C LEU A 11 21.69 -30.72 -4.28
N MET A 12 21.95 -31.18 -5.52
CA MET A 12 23.31 -31.40 -6.04
C MET A 12 23.33 -31.43 -7.58
N ALA A 13 24.04 -30.44 -8.12
CA ALA A 13 25.00 -30.43 -9.23
C ALA A 13 24.75 -31.30 -10.49
N TRP A 14 24.76 -30.62 -11.64
CA TRP A 14 24.89 -31.21 -12.97
C TRP A 14 26.35 -31.63 -13.18
N ASP A 15 26.59 -32.92 -13.36
CA ASP A 15 27.93 -33.46 -13.65
C ASP A 15 28.09 -33.64 -15.17
N LEU A 16 28.80 -32.71 -15.81
CA LEU A 16 29.01 -32.60 -17.26
C LEU A 16 29.97 -33.67 -17.85
N ASN A 17 30.37 -34.68 -17.07
CA ASN A 17 31.36 -35.68 -17.48
C ASN A 17 30.80 -37.10 -17.72
N ARG A 18 29.47 -37.28 -17.83
CA ARG A 18 28.86 -38.54 -18.28
C ARG A 18 28.28 -38.44 -19.69
N LEU A 19 29.16 -38.33 -20.69
CA LEU A 19 28.84 -38.73 -22.06
C LEU A 19 29.60 -40.03 -22.37
N PRO A 20 28.93 -41.13 -22.77
CA PRO A 20 29.63 -42.34 -23.20
C PRO A 20 30.27 -42.11 -24.56
N ARG A 21 31.58 -42.36 -24.66
CA ARG A 21 32.32 -42.47 -25.93
C ARG A 21 31.80 -43.69 -26.68
N ILE A 22 31.18 -43.47 -27.84
CA ILE A 22 30.79 -44.54 -28.76
C ILE A 22 32.02 -44.86 -29.63
N SER A 23 32.58 -46.06 -29.47
CA SER A 23 33.49 -46.64 -30.47
C SER A 23 32.67 -47.48 -31.44
N LEU A 24 32.97 -47.33 -32.73
CA LEU A 24 32.35 -48.09 -33.81
C LEU A 24 33.18 -49.36 -34.04
N HIS A 25 32.56 -50.53 -33.89
CA HIS A 25 32.88 -51.68 -34.73
C HIS A 25 31.61 -52.48 -35.09
N SER A 26 31.51 -52.75 -36.38
CA SER A 26 30.61 -53.60 -37.16
C SER A 26 30.22 -54.92 -36.46
N THR A 27 29.03 -55.53 -36.61
CA THR A 27 28.32 -55.94 -37.85
C THR A 27 26.89 -56.42 -37.55
N SER A 28 26.03 -56.38 -38.58
CA SER A 28 24.82 -57.19 -38.87
C SER A 28 23.42 -56.68 -38.43
N LEU A 29 22.58 -56.53 -39.47
CA LEU A 29 21.12 -56.31 -39.55
C LEU A 29 20.36 -57.30 -38.64
N VAL A 30 19.17 -57.02 -38.10
CA VAL A 30 17.86 -56.87 -38.78
C VAL A 30 16.81 -56.36 -37.77
N ARG A 31 15.81 -55.62 -38.29
CA ARG A 31 14.45 -55.30 -37.74
C ARG A 31 14.26 -54.05 -36.87
N ALA A 32 13.68 -52.99 -37.47
CA ALA A 32 12.58 -52.21 -36.88
C ALA A 32 12.03 -51.15 -37.88
N PRO A 33 10.84 -51.31 -38.50
CA PRO A 33 10.17 -50.23 -39.22
C PRO A 33 9.31 -49.33 -38.31
N GLU A 34 8.97 -49.73 -37.08
CA GLU A 34 8.05 -48.94 -36.23
C GLU A 34 8.76 -47.92 -35.32
N VAL A 35 10.04 -48.13 -35.00
CA VAL A 35 10.81 -47.17 -34.17
C VAL A 35 11.23 -45.94 -34.99
N ALA A 36 11.41 -46.08 -36.31
CA ALA A 36 11.77 -44.97 -37.19
C ALA A 36 10.64 -43.94 -37.36
N LEU A 37 9.37 -44.37 -37.31
CA LEU A 37 8.21 -43.48 -37.48
C LEU A 37 7.92 -42.68 -36.20
N GLU A 38 8.16 -43.26 -35.02
CA GLU A 38 8.01 -42.58 -33.74
C GLU A 38 9.19 -41.64 -33.42
N ILE A 39 10.42 -42.01 -33.83
CA ILE A 39 11.58 -41.10 -33.78
C ILE A 39 11.38 -39.93 -34.76
N SER A 40 10.80 -40.16 -35.94
CA SER A 40 10.46 -39.10 -36.89
C SER A 40 9.38 -38.16 -36.34
N ARG A 41 8.34 -38.67 -35.67
CA ARG A 41 7.33 -37.82 -34.99
C ARG A 41 7.89 -37.05 -33.79
N ARG A 42 8.74 -37.66 -32.97
CA ARG A 42 9.41 -36.99 -31.83
C ARG A 42 10.44 -35.95 -32.27
N THR A 43 11.18 -36.22 -33.34
CA THR A 43 12.10 -35.22 -33.93
C THR A 43 11.35 -34.11 -34.63
N LEU A 44 10.21 -34.38 -35.29
CA LEU A 44 9.33 -33.34 -35.83
C LEU A 44 8.71 -32.46 -34.74
N LEU A 45 8.28 -33.05 -33.61
CA LEU A 45 7.78 -32.31 -32.43
C LEU A 45 8.87 -31.48 -31.73
N LEU A 46 10.10 -31.99 -31.66
CA LEU A 46 11.25 -31.23 -31.14
C LEU A 46 11.70 -30.14 -32.12
N LEU A 47 11.60 -30.36 -33.43
CA LEU A 47 11.84 -29.34 -34.46
C LEU A 47 10.74 -28.28 -34.47
N THR A 48 9.47 -28.62 -34.30
CA THR A 48 8.39 -27.62 -34.21
C THR A 48 8.45 -26.84 -32.89
N ALA A 49 8.83 -27.49 -31.78
CA ALA A 49 9.10 -26.79 -30.51
C ALA A 49 10.32 -25.87 -30.61
N ASN A 50 11.42 -26.31 -31.24
CA ASN A 50 12.61 -25.48 -31.45
C ASN A 50 12.38 -24.36 -32.47
N VAL A 51 11.63 -24.59 -33.55
CA VAL A 51 11.23 -23.54 -34.50
C VAL A 51 10.31 -22.54 -33.82
N SER A 52 9.38 -22.97 -32.96
CA SER A 52 8.54 -22.07 -32.17
C SER A 52 9.37 -21.24 -31.20
N VAL A 53 10.34 -21.84 -30.51
CA VAL A 53 11.27 -21.11 -29.62
C VAL A 53 12.18 -20.17 -30.40
N PHE A 54 12.67 -20.55 -31.59
CA PHE A 54 13.49 -19.68 -32.44
C PHE A 54 12.68 -18.51 -33.02
N LEU A 55 11.44 -18.76 -33.45
CA LEU A 55 10.52 -17.73 -33.94
C LEU A 55 10.04 -16.81 -32.82
N LEU A 56 9.73 -17.36 -31.63
CA LEU A 56 9.40 -16.58 -30.44
C LEU A 56 10.59 -15.71 -30.02
N ASN A 57 11.80 -16.26 -29.99
CA ASN A 57 13.02 -15.51 -29.68
C ASN A 57 13.31 -14.43 -30.73
N GLY A 58 13.04 -14.69 -32.02
CA GLY A 58 13.17 -13.71 -33.10
C GLY A 58 12.15 -12.57 -32.98
N MET A 59 10.88 -12.89 -32.76
CA MET A 59 9.81 -11.91 -32.56
C MET A 59 10.00 -11.05 -31.31
N TRP A 60 10.62 -11.62 -30.26
CA TRP A 60 10.97 -10.89 -29.05
C TRP A 60 12.10 -9.91 -29.31
N LEU A 61 13.12 -10.34 -30.06
CA LEU A 61 14.25 -9.50 -30.44
C LEU A 61 13.80 -8.34 -31.33
N ASP A 62 12.89 -8.58 -32.28
CA ASP A 62 12.32 -7.54 -33.15
C ASP A 62 11.60 -6.45 -32.35
N ARG A 63 10.84 -6.81 -31.30
CA ARG A 63 10.15 -5.86 -30.42
C ARG A 63 11.12 -4.98 -29.64
N LEU A 64 12.20 -5.58 -29.11
CA LEU A 64 13.24 -4.83 -28.40
C LEU A 64 14.05 -3.94 -29.33
N ILE A 65 14.30 -4.37 -30.57
CA ILE A 65 14.97 -3.56 -31.59
C ILE A 65 14.13 -2.33 -31.92
N ILE A 66 12.81 -2.47 -32.10
CA ILE A 66 11.90 -1.33 -32.34
C ILE A 66 11.99 -0.32 -31.19
N CYS A 67 11.96 -0.79 -29.94
CA CYS A 67 12.11 0.10 -28.79
C CYS A 67 13.48 0.79 -28.76
N TYR A 68 14.57 0.03 -28.96
CA TYR A 68 15.92 0.59 -28.98
C TYR A 68 16.06 1.67 -30.06
N GLN A 69 15.57 1.39 -31.27
CA GLN A 69 15.54 2.34 -32.37
C GLN A 69 14.75 3.60 -32.00
N ALA A 70 13.56 3.45 -31.40
CA ALA A 70 12.74 4.58 -30.96
C ALA A 70 13.44 5.44 -29.90
N VAL A 71 14.16 4.82 -28.97
CA VAL A 71 14.97 5.54 -27.96
C VAL A 71 16.11 6.29 -28.64
N GLU A 72 16.91 5.64 -29.48
CA GLU A 72 18.04 6.27 -30.16
C GLU A 72 17.59 7.41 -31.10
N ASP A 73 16.48 7.24 -31.81
CA ASP A 73 15.91 8.29 -32.65
C ASP A 73 15.45 9.49 -31.80
N GLN A 74 14.83 9.24 -30.64
CA GLN A 74 14.47 10.30 -29.71
C GLN A 74 15.70 11.04 -29.14
N LEU A 75 16.77 10.30 -28.81
CA LEU A 75 18.02 10.91 -28.34
C LEU A 75 18.64 11.82 -29.41
N LYS A 76 18.61 11.40 -30.69
CA LYS A 76 19.08 12.21 -31.81
C LYS A 76 18.23 13.47 -31.99
N ILE A 77 16.91 13.35 -31.94
CA ILE A 77 15.98 14.49 -32.05
C ILE A 77 16.22 15.51 -30.94
N CYS A 78 16.43 15.05 -29.71
CA CYS A 78 16.69 15.92 -28.56
C CYS A 78 18.15 16.42 -28.49
N GLY A 79 19.04 15.93 -29.34
CA GLY A 79 20.44 16.32 -29.38
C GLY A 79 21.26 15.88 -28.16
N PHE A 80 20.83 14.83 -27.44
CA PHE A 80 21.56 14.32 -26.29
C PHE A 80 22.85 13.62 -26.75
N LYS A 81 24.00 14.09 -26.22
CA LYS A 81 25.32 13.49 -26.51
C LYS A 81 25.75 12.43 -25.50
N ARG A 82 25.14 12.44 -24.30
CA ARG A 82 25.45 11.52 -23.19
C ARG A 82 24.17 11.08 -22.51
N ASP A 83 24.05 9.79 -22.24
CA ASP A 83 22.91 9.22 -21.51
C ASP A 83 22.71 9.85 -20.12
N ALA A 84 23.81 10.31 -19.50
CA ALA A 84 23.79 10.95 -18.19
C ALA A 84 23.10 12.34 -18.16
N ASP A 85 22.84 12.94 -19.31
CA ASP A 85 22.20 14.25 -19.44
C ASP A 85 20.74 14.15 -19.91
N VAL A 86 20.23 12.92 -20.10
CA VAL A 86 18.84 12.70 -20.52
C VAL A 86 17.92 12.88 -19.32
N PHE A 87 17.09 13.93 -19.36
CA PHE A 87 16.09 14.23 -18.33
C PHE A 87 14.67 13.84 -18.75
N GLU A 88 14.42 13.73 -20.05
CA GLU A 88 13.09 13.55 -20.63
C GLU A 88 13.17 12.60 -21.82
N LEU A 89 12.22 11.67 -21.90
CA LEU A 89 12.17 10.66 -22.95
C LEU A 89 10.74 10.48 -23.46
N PHE A 90 10.52 10.82 -24.73
CA PHE A 90 9.23 10.73 -25.40
C PHE A 90 9.14 9.48 -26.27
N LEU A 91 8.32 8.52 -25.86
CA LEU A 91 8.12 7.24 -26.53
C LEU A 91 6.63 6.91 -26.73
N SER A 92 5.77 7.93 -26.75
CA SER A 92 4.33 7.76 -26.95
C SER A 92 3.97 7.37 -28.37
N GLN A 93 2.91 6.57 -28.56
CA GLN A 93 2.37 6.21 -29.88
C GLN A 93 3.38 5.49 -30.79
N LYS A 94 4.09 4.50 -30.25
CA LYS A 94 5.12 3.73 -30.95
C LYS A 94 4.79 2.23 -31.05
N ASP A 95 3.56 1.86 -30.68
CA ASP A 95 3.09 0.47 -30.64
C ASP A 95 4.02 -0.46 -29.82
N LEU A 96 4.74 0.09 -28.84
CA LEU A 96 5.71 -0.67 -28.05
C LEU A 96 4.98 -1.72 -27.22
N THR A 97 5.44 -2.96 -27.30
CA THR A 97 4.95 -4.04 -26.44
C THR A 97 5.88 -4.25 -25.25
N GLU A 98 7.14 -3.89 -25.41
CA GLU A 98 8.18 -3.98 -24.40
C GLU A 98 9.10 -2.76 -24.49
N VAL A 99 9.77 -2.45 -23.39
CA VAL A 99 10.74 -1.35 -23.31
C VAL A 99 12.07 -1.91 -22.83
N ILE A 100 13.16 -1.48 -23.45
CA ILE A 100 14.51 -1.81 -23.00
C ILE A 100 14.75 -1.24 -21.59
N ASP A 101 15.64 -1.86 -20.80
CA ASP A 101 15.97 -1.34 -19.49
C ASP A 101 16.56 0.08 -19.60
N LEU A 102 15.90 1.04 -18.94
CA LEU A 102 16.24 2.47 -18.98
C LEU A 102 17.25 2.86 -17.89
N SER A 103 17.88 1.88 -17.23
CA SER A 103 18.86 2.08 -16.16
C SER A 103 20.07 2.94 -16.55
N ARG A 104 20.37 3.06 -17.86
CA ARG A 104 21.42 3.96 -18.38
C ARG A 104 21.10 5.45 -18.14
N PHE A 105 19.81 5.83 -18.08
CA PHE A 105 19.34 7.21 -17.93
C PHE A 105 19.12 7.58 -16.46
N LYS A 106 20.21 7.77 -15.71
CA LYS A 106 20.18 7.98 -14.24
C LYS A 106 19.49 9.28 -13.80
N LYS A 107 19.44 10.29 -14.67
CA LYS A 107 18.82 11.60 -14.41
C LYS A 107 17.44 11.77 -15.04
N LEU A 108 16.87 10.69 -15.59
CA LEU A 108 15.55 10.73 -16.20
C LEU A 108 14.50 11.17 -15.17
N LYS A 109 13.75 12.22 -15.51
CA LYS A 109 12.69 12.82 -14.69
C LYS A 109 11.32 12.63 -15.30
N TYR A 110 11.21 12.70 -16.62
CA TYR A 110 9.94 12.64 -17.34
C TYR A 110 9.95 11.52 -18.38
N LEU A 111 8.97 10.62 -18.31
CA LEU A 111 8.86 9.50 -19.24
C LEU A 111 7.45 9.38 -19.80
N TRP A 112 7.34 9.54 -21.12
CA TRP A 112 6.09 9.43 -21.87
C TRP A 112 6.02 8.11 -22.62
N LEU A 113 5.16 7.21 -22.16
CA LEU A 113 4.91 5.89 -22.75
C LEU A 113 3.42 5.66 -23.05
N GLN A 114 2.62 6.72 -23.08
CA GLN A 114 1.19 6.63 -23.36
C GLN A 114 0.89 6.15 -24.79
N HIS A 115 -0.25 5.49 -24.97
CA HIS A 115 -0.69 4.95 -26.26
C HIS A 115 0.30 3.94 -26.85
N ASN A 116 0.73 2.97 -26.05
CA ASN A 116 1.51 1.81 -26.48
C ASN A 116 0.73 0.52 -26.13
N LYS A 117 1.38 -0.63 -26.21
CA LYS A 117 0.80 -1.96 -25.92
C LYS A 117 1.56 -2.66 -24.81
N LEU A 118 2.08 -1.89 -23.85
CA LEU A 118 2.86 -2.42 -22.73
C LEU A 118 1.99 -3.25 -21.81
N GLN A 119 2.53 -4.37 -21.33
CA GLN A 119 1.83 -5.28 -20.43
C GLN A 119 2.33 -5.23 -18.98
N GLY A 120 3.55 -4.76 -18.77
CA GLY A 120 4.18 -4.65 -17.45
C GLY A 120 5.27 -3.59 -17.41
N ILE A 121 5.82 -3.35 -16.22
CA ILE A 121 6.78 -2.27 -15.95
C ILE A 121 8.10 -2.84 -15.38
N THR A 122 8.89 -3.50 -16.22
CA THR A 122 10.17 -4.12 -15.80
C THR A 122 11.42 -3.30 -16.17
N PHE A 123 11.24 -2.14 -16.81
CA PHE A 123 12.29 -1.37 -17.48
C PHE A 123 12.78 -0.14 -16.70
N LEU A 124 12.26 0.11 -15.49
CA LEU A 124 12.59 1.30 -14.68
C LEU A 124 13.62 1.03 -13.59
N THR A 125 14.56 0.12 -13.85
CA THR A 125 15.55 -0.28 -12.86
C THR A 125 16.51 0.88 -12.60
N ARG A 126 16.58 1.35 -11.34
CA ARG A 126 17.49 2.43 -10.88
C ARG A 126 17.18 3.83 -11.43
N ASN A 127 15.97 4.09 -11.93
CA ASN A 127 15.54 5.45 -12.34
C ASN A 127 14.99 6.26 -11.15
N TYR A 128 15.79 6.40 -10.09
CA TYR A 128 15.34 7.01 -8.81
C TYR A 128 14.94 8.49 -8.90
N CYS A 129 15.37 9.18 -9.96
CA CYS A 129 15.05 10.59 -10.21
C CYS A 129 13.73 10.80 -10.96
N LEU A 130 13.02 9.73 -11.34
CA LEU A 130 11.79 9.84 -12.11
C LEU A 130 10.71 10.55 -11.30
N VAL A 131 10.14 11.61 -11.86
CA VAL A 131 9.14 12.49 -11.23
C VAL A 131 7.77 12.25 -11.84
N GLU A 132 7.70 12.12 -13.17
CA GLU A 132 6.44 11.96 -13.91
C GLU A 132 6.51 10.77 -14.85
N LEU A 133 5.50 9.90 -14.75
CA LEU A 133 5.39 8.69 -15.54
C LEU A 133 4.00 8.59 -16.18
N TYR A 134 3.98 8.63 -17.50
CA TYR A 134 2.77 8.56 -18.32
C TYR A 134 2.67 7.17 -18.96
N LEU A 135 1.77 6.34 -18.44
CA LEU A 135 1.54 4.96 -18.89
C LEU A 135 0.08 4.71 -19.30
N ASN A 136 -0.70 5.77 -19.49
CA ASN A 136 -2.09 5.66 -19.87
C ASN A 136 -2.28 5.12 -21.30
N ASN A 137 -3.42 4.47 -21.55
CA ASN A 137 -3.73 3.82 -22.82
C ASN A 137 -2.66 2.77 -23.19
N ASN A 138 -2.45 1.81 -22.29
CA ASN A 138 -1.63 0.62 -22.50
C ASN A 138 -2.45 -0.63 -22.14
N ALA A 139 -1.81 -1.80 -22.08
CA ALA A 139 -2.44 -3.06 -21.68
C ALA A 139 -1.82 -3.59 -20.36
N ILE A 140 -1.44 -2.69 -19.45
CA ILE A 140 -0.68 -3.04 -18.25
C ILE A 140 -1.60 -3.75 -17.27
N PHE A 141 -1.25 -4.99 -16.91
CA PHE A 141 -1.98 -5.78 -15.91
C PHE A 141 -1.20 -5.91 -14.60
N ASP A 142 0.11 -5.66 -14.62
CA ASP A 142 0.99 -5.70 -13.45
C ASP A 142 1.91 -4.47 -13.42
N ILE A 143 1.98 -3.84 -12.25
CA ILE A 143 2.84 -2.68 -11.98
C ILE A 143 4.02 -3.01 -11.07
N GLY A 144 4.33 -4.30 -10.92
CA GLY A 144 5.53 -4.77 -10.23
C GLY A 144 6.78 -4.06 -10.74
N GLY A 145 7.59 -3.55 -9.81
CA GLY A 145 8.84 -2.83 -10.11
C GLY A 145 8.78 -1.32 -9.85
N LEU A 146 7.59 -0.73 -9.74
CA LEU A 146 7.41 0.69 -9.40
C LEU A 146 7.77 1.02 -7.94
N HIS A 147 7.80 0.04 -7.03
CA HIS A 147 8.10 0.24 -5.61
C HIS A 147 9.47 0.92 -5.33
N SER A 148 10.34 0.97 -6.33
CA SER A 148 11.70 1.50 -6.24
C SER A 148 11.86 2.96 -6.70
N LEU A 149 10.76 3.69 -6.93
CA LEU A 149 10.78 5.07 -7.46
C LEU A 149 10.42 6.11 -6.38
N PRO A 150 11.38 6.54 -5.54
CA PRO A 150 11.11 7.42 -4.40
C PRO A 150 10.68 8.83 -4.78
N SER A 151 11.09 9.32 -5.96
CA SER A 151 10.84 10.70 -6.40
C SER A 151 9.56 10.85 -7.22
N LEU A 152 8.82 9.76 -7.48
CA LEU A 152 7.66 9.79 -8.36
C LEU A 152 6.54 10.60 -7.74
N TYR A 153 6.12 11.64 -8.44
CA TYR A 153 5.09 12.59 -8.02
C TYR A 153 3.77 12.36 -8.77
N LEU A 154 3.86 12.07 -10.07
CA LEU A 154 2.71 11.89 -10.96
C LEU A 154 2.79 10.54 -11.69
N LEU A 155 1.72 9.76 -11.59
CA LEU A 155 1.58 8.47 -12.26
C LEU A 155 0.22 8.37 -12.95
N LEU A 156 0.23 8.30 -14.29
CA LEU A 156 -0.98 8.09 -15.08
C LEU A 156 -1.07 6.64 -15.55
N LEU A 157 -2.04 5.90 -15.04
CA LEU A 157 -2.32 4.50 -15.38
C LEU A 157 -3.75 4.27 -15.88
N HIS A 158 -4.50 5.32 -16.21
CA HIS A 158 -5.86 5.17 -16.73
C HIS A 158 -5.87 4.48 -18.10
N HIS A 159 -6.97 3.78 -18.42
CA HIS A 159 -7.05 2.92 -19.60
C HIS A 159 -5.91 1.88 -19.65
N ASN A 160 -5.93 0.96 -18.68
CA ASN A 160 -5.06 -0.21 -18.59
C ASN A 160 -5.88 -1.42 -18.09
N GLU A 161 -5.22 -2.56 -17.88
CA GLU A 161 -5.84 -3.85 -17.56
C GLU A 161 -5.59 -4.28 -16.10
N LEU A 162 -5.44 -3.32 -15.17
CA LEU A 162 -5.21 -3.62 -13.77
C LEU A 162 -6.47 -4.19 -13.11
N THR A 163 -6.37 -5.41 -12.59
CA THR A 163 -7.52 -6.16 -12.02
C THR A 163 -7.47 -6.28 -10.51
N ASN A 164 -6.27 -6.42 -9.93
CA ASN A 164 -6.10 -6.68 -8.50
C ASN A 164 -5.74 -5.39 -7.75
N ILE A 165 -6.69 -4.90 -6.95
CA ILE A 165 -6.52 -3.67 -6.16
C ILE A 165 -5.47 -3.82 -5.05
N ASP A 166 -5.37 -4.97 -4.40
CA ASP A 166 -4.45 -5.21 -3.29
C ASP A 166 -3.00 -5.27 -3.77
N ALA A 167 -2.77 -5.95 -4.90
CA ALA A 167 -1.47 -6.01 -5.54
C ALA A 167 -1.02 -4.60 -5.98
N THR A 168 -1.94 -3.86 -6.62
CA THR A 168 -1.69 -2.47 -7.06
C THR A 168 -1.30 -1.59 -5.87
N VAL A 169 -2.10 -1.59 -4.80
CA VAL A 169 -1.82 -0.80 -3.60
C VAL A 169 -0.50 -1.16 -2.94
N ARG A 170 -0.13 -2.45 -2.92
CA ARG A 170 1.14 -2.90 -2.33
C ARG A 170 2.35 -2.29 -3.03
N GLU A 171 2.35 -2.28 -4.36
CA GLU A 171 3.43 -1.65 -5.14
C GLU A 171 3.44 -0.13 -4.95
N LEU A 172 2.26 0.51 -4.98
CA LEU A 172 2.15 1.97 -4.85
C LEU A 172 2.56 2.50 -3.48
N LYS A 173 2.43 1.71 -2.40
CA LYS A 173 2.86 2.09 -1.03
C LYS A 173 4.36 2.38 -0.93
N GLY A 174 5.18 1.85 -1.84
CA GLY A 174 6.62 2.10 -1.86
C GLY A 174 7.01 3.52 -2.29
N MET A 175 6.06 4.33 -2.79
CA MET A 175 6.33 5.66 -3.35
C MET A 175 5.83 6.77 -2.40
N PRO A 176 6.70 7.34 -1.55
CA PRO A 176 6.29 8.31 -0.53
C PRO A 176 5.87 9.67 -1.09
N ASN A 177 6.35 10.03 -2.29
CA ASN A 177 6.11 11.34 -2.89
C ASN A 177 4.96 11.35 -3.92
N LEU A 178 4.25 10.24 -4.09
CA LEU A 178 3.19 10.13 -5.09
C LEU A 178 1.97 10.96 -4.68
N LYS A 179 1.69 12.03 -5.44
CA LYS A 179 0.57 12.96 -5.18
C LYS A 179 -0.56 12.83 -6.17
N ILE A 180 -0.24 12.57 -7.43
CA ILE A 180 -1.22 12.53 -8.52
C ILE A 180 -1.26 11.12 -9.10
N LEU A 181 -2.41 10.47 -9.00
CA LEU A 181 -2.64 9.12 -9.47
C LEU A 181 -3.93 9.05 -10.30
N THR A 182 -3.87 8.39 -11.46
CA THR A 182 -5.08 8.05 -12.22
C THR A 182 -5.14 6.56 -12.49
N LEU A 183 -6.22 5.91 -12.09
CA LEU A 183 -6.51 4.48 -12.27
C LEU A 183 -7.84 4.22 -13.01
N HIS A 184 -8.65 5.24 -13.30
CA HIS A 184 -9.93 5.10 -13.99
C HIS A 184 -9.80 4.31 -15.29
N GLN A 185 -10.89 3.63 -15.67
CA GLN A 185 -10.91 2.73 -16.83
C GLN A 185 -9.87 1.61 -16.73
N ASN A 186 -9.67 1.09 -15.51
CA ASN A 186 -9.10 -0.22 -15.27
C ASN A 186 -10.18 -1.13 -14.68
N PRO A 187 -10.11 -2.46 -14.89
CA PRO A 187 -11.03 -3.42 -14.28
C PRO A 187 -11.16 -3.29 -12.75
N LEU A 188 -10.08 -2.93 -12.04
CA LEU A 188 -10.09 -2.70 -10.58
C LEU A 188 -11.01 -1.56 -10.13
N CYS A 189 -11.45 -0.67 -11.04
CA CYS A 189 -12.39 0.39 -10.69
C CYS A 189 -13.82 -0.11 -10.50
N GLN A 190 -14.11 -1.36 -10.91
CA GLN A 190 -15.41 -1.99 -10.71
C GLN A 190 -15.65 -2.39 -9.24
N TYR A 191 -14.60 -2.45 -8.43
CA TYR A 191 -14.73 -2.78 -7.01
C TYR A 191 -15.52 -1.69 -6.27
N ASN A 192 -16.50 -2.13 -5.49
CA ASN A 192 -17.24 -1.24 -4.59
C ASN A 192 -16.26 -0.54 -3.65
N LEU A 193 -16.42 0.78 -3.52
CA LEU A 193 -15.55 1.63 -2.69
C LEU A 193 -14.08 1.67 -3.14
N TYR A 194 -13.72 1.31 -4.39
CA TYR A 194 -12.32 1.34 -4.87
C TYR A 194 -11.64 2.67 -4.51
N ARG A 195 -12.33 3.80 -4.73
CA ARG A 195 -11.80 5.13 -4.47
C ARG A 195 -11.42 5.31 -3.00
N LEU A 196 -12.31 4.95 -2.08
CA LEU A 196 -12.05 5.03 -0.64
C LEU A 196 -10.96 4.03 -0.22
N TYR A 197 -10.90 2.86 -0.84
CA TYR A 197 -9.87 1.86 -0.59
C TYR A 197 -8.48 2.35 -0.99
N ILE A 198 -8.34 3.00 -2.15
CA ILE A 198 -7.08 3.61 -2.58
C ILE A 198 -6.69 4.75 -1.62
N ILE A 199 -7.62 5.65 -1.29
CA ILE A 199 -7.38 6.77 -0.37
C ILE A 199 -6.94 6.28 1.02
N CYS A 200 -7.56 5.20 1.51
CA CYS A 200 -7.20 4.53 2.77
C CYS A 200 -5.74 4.11 2.80
N HIS A 201 -5.30 3.44 1.75
CA HIS A 201 -4.01 2.78 1.75
C HIS A 201 -2.87 3.67 1.23
N LEU A 202 -3.19 4.72 0.49
CA LEU A 202 -2.26 5.69 -0.07
C LEU A 202 -2.65 7.11 0.42
N PRO A 203 -2.41 7.42 1.71
CA PRO A 203 -2.80 8.71 2.27
C PRO A 203 -2.07 9.89 1.63
N GLU A 204 -0.90 9.64 1.02
CA GLU A 204 -0.09 10.66 0.36
C GLU A 204 -0.70 11.22 -0.93
N VAL A 205 -1.61 10.47 -1.58
CA VAL A 205 -2.26 10.89 -2.83
C VAL A 205 -3.21 12.05 -2.56
N GLU A 206 -3.01 13.15 -3.27
CA GLU A 206 -3.81 14.38 -3.19
C GLU A 206 -4.85 14.46 -4.31
N PHE A 207 -4.53 13.91 -5.49
CA PHE A 207 -5.43 13.83 -6.63
C PHE A 207 -5.56 12.38 -7.10
N LEU A 208 -6.78 11.87 -7.08
CA LEU A 208 -7.12 10.55 -7.58
C LEU A 208 -8.18 10.68 -8.68
N ASP A 209 -7.87 10.18 -9.87
CA ASP A 209 -8.80 10.17 -11.02
C ASP A 209 -9.36 11.54 -11.37
N ARG A 210 -8.45 12.51 -11.45
CA ARG A 210 -8.73 13.92 -11.77
C ARG A 210 -9.60 14.64 -10.73
N LYS A 211 -9.88 13.99 -9.59
CA LYS A 211 -10.62 14.57 -8.46
C LYS A 211 -9.68 14.73 -7.26
N GLN A 212 -9.70 15.90 -6.66
CA GLN A 212 -9.00 16.15 -5.41
C GLN A 212 -9.56 15.22 -4.32
N VAL A 213 -8.67 14.65 -3.51
CA VAL A 213 -9.06 13.86 -2.34
C VAL A 213 -9.45 14.82 -1.22
N THR A 214 -10.71 14.74 -0.81
CA THR A 214 -11.26 15.62 0.24
C THR A 214 -11.04 15.05 1.63
N GLU A 215 -11.02 15.91 2.65
CA GLU A 215 -10.90 15.47 4.04
C GLU A 215 -12.12 14.64 4.49
N ASP A 216 -13.30 14.91 3.92
CA ASP A 216 -14.51 14.11 4.16
C ASP A 216 -14.32 12.65 3.73
N GLU A 217 -13.73 12.41 2.56
CA GLU A 217 -13.42 11.06 2.09
C GLU A 217 -12.42 10.35 3.02
N ARG A 218 -11.43 11.09 3.54
CA ARG A 218 -10.45 10.57 4.51
C ARG A 218 -11.11 10.23 5.86
N ARG A 219 -12.03 11.07 6.34
CA ARG A 219 -12.80 10.82 7.57
C ARG A 219 -13.75 9.63 7.44
N ALA A 220 -14.46 9.54 6.32
CA ALA A 220 -15.35 8.43 6.03
C ALA A 220 -14.59 7.09 6.06
N MET A 221 -13.37 7.07 5.52
CA MET A 221 -12.50 5.91 5.52
C MET A 221 -12.12 5.42 6.93
N ILE A 222 -11.78 6.32 7.86
CA ILE A 222 -11.49 5.96 9.26
C ILE A 222 -12.68 5.23 9.88
N THR A 223 -13.89 5.73 9.61
CA THR A 223 -15.14 5.17 10.13
C THR A 223 -15.43 3.79 9.52
N ILE A 224 -15.25 3.63 8.21
CA ILE A 224 -15.60 2.41 7.47
C ILE A 224 -14.57 1.29 7.69
N PHE A 225 -13.28 1.58 7.56
CA PHE A 225 -12.22 0.55 7.56
C PHE A 225 -11.50 0.40 8.92
N HIS A 226 -11.58 1.42 9.80
CA HIS A 226 -10.95 1.41 11.11
C HIS A 226 -11.96 1.69 12.24
N HIS A 227 -13.03 0.90 12.29
CA HIS A 227 -14.08 1.01 13.31
C HIS A 227 -13.52 0.92 14.76
N GLU A 228 -12.47 0.14 15.03
CA GLU A 228 -11.81 0.09 16.35
C GLU A 228 -11.06 1.38 16.68
N ARG A 229 -10.30 1.96 15.74
CA ARG A 229 -9.67 3.28 15.94
C ARG A 229 -10.73 4.36 16.13
N THR A 230 -11.84 4.27 15.41
CA THR A 230 -12.98 5.17 15.55
C THR A 230 -13.57 5.08 16.96
N ARG A 231 -13.77 3.87 17.49
CA ARG A 231 -14.23 3.64 18.88
C ARG A 231 -13.27 4.22 19.90
N ILE A 232 -11.95 4.08 19.69
CA ILE A 232 -10.93 4.66 20.58
C ILE A 232 -10.94 6.19 20.50
N ILE A 233 -11.03 6.78 19.31
CA ILE A 233 -11.11 8.25 19.15
C ILE A 233 -12.38 8.80 19.80
N GLN A 234 -13.52 8.13 19.61
CA GLN A 234 -14.79 8.51 20.23
C GLN A 234 -14.76 8.36 21.76
N SER A 235 -14.12 7.31 22.29
CA SER A 235 -13.97 7.12 23.74
C SER A 235 -13.01 8.12 24.37
N ILE A 236 -11.98 8.57 23.66
CA ILE A 236 -11.08 9.67 24.08
C ILE A 236 -11.82 11.02 24.02
N ALA A 237 -12.58 11.29 22.95
CA ALA A 237 -13.36 12.52 22.79
C ALA A 237 -14.46 12.68 23.86
N PHE A 238 -14.94 11.58 24.44
CA PHE A 238 -15.93 11.60 25.52
C PHE A 238 -15.40 12.21 26.84
N ARG A 239 -14.09 12.40 27.00
CA ARG A 239 -13.48 13.09 28.17
C ARG A 239 -12.86 14.45 27.86
N GLY A 240 -12.86 14.89 26.61
CA GLY A 240 -12.35 16.22 26.26
C GLY A 240 -12.78 16.57 24.85
N ARG A 241 -13.37 17.76 24.68
CA ARG A 241 -13.66 18.35 23.37
C ARG A 241 -12.33 18.51 22.62
N VAL A 242 -11.97 17.52 21.82
CA VAL A 242 -10.95 17.65 20.79
C VAL A 242 -11.70 18.12 19.56
N ASP A 243 -11.51 19.38 19.18
CA ASP A 243 -12.09 19.91 17.96
C ASP A 243 -11.68 19.03 16.77
N ALA A 244 -12.65 18.80 15.88
CA ALA A 244 -12.67 17.84 14.78
C ALA A 244 -11.70 18.15 13.63
N SER A 245 -10.55 18.76 13.92
CA SER A 245 -9.44 19.04 13.00
C SER A 245 -8.23 18.17 13.33
N TRP A 246 -8.41 16.85 13.33
CA TRP A 246 -7.29 15.93 13.52
C TRP A 246 -6.39 15.97 12.27
N ASN A 247 -5.22 16.59 12.39
CA ASN A 247 -4.21 16.59 11.34
C ASN A 247 -3.08 15.63 11.73
N PRO A 248 -2.89 14.49 11.02
CA PRO A 248 -1.86 13.50 11.36
C PRO A 248 -0.42 14.01 11.20
N ARG A 249 -0.21 15.21 10.62
CA ARG A 249 1.10 15.86 10.47
C ARG A 249 1.38 16.96 11.51
N ALA A 250 0.44 17.26 12.41
CA ALA A 250 0.66 18.30 13.41
C ALA A 250 1.59 17.79 14.54
N PRO A 251 2.61 18.56 14.96
CA PRO A 251 3.40 18.20 16.14
C PRO A 251 2.46 18.10 17.35
N PHE A 252 2.57 17.01 18.11
CA PHE A 252 1.86 16.85 19.38
C PHE A 252 2.27 17.99 20.32
N LYS A 253 1.49 19.07 20.35
CA LYS A 253 1.58 20.06 21.42
C LYS A 253 0.90 19.46 22.64
N GLN A 254 1.68 18.75 23.46
CA GLN A 254 1.24 18.46 24.82
C GLN A 254 0.94 19.80 25.49
N LYS A 255 -0.33 20.04 25.84
CA LYS A 255 -0.63 21.13 26.78
C LYS A 255 0.19 20.84 28.04
N PRO A 256 0.91 21.84 28.59
CA PRO A 256 1.67 21.62 29.81
C PRO A 256 0.72 21.08 30.87
N ALA A 257 1.11 19.97 31.50
CA ALA A 257 0.33 19.37 32.56
C ALA A 257 0.08 20.45 33.63
N GLN A 258 -1.19 20.80 33.81
CA GLN A 258 -1.59 21.70 34.89
C GLN A 258 -1.18 20.99 36.18
N ARG A 259 -0.27 21.59 36.97
CA ARG A 259 0.13 21.04 38.26
C ARG A 259 -1.14 20.87 39.09
N VAL A 260 -1.48 19.62 39.35
CA VAL A 260 -2.51 19.26 40.31
C VAL A 260 -2.12 19.85 41.67
N PRO A 261 -3.09 20.38 42.45
CA PRO A 261 -2.83 20.84 43.81
C PRO A 261 -2.11 19.76 44.62
N PRO A 262 -1.25 20.13 45.58
CA PRO A 262 -0.50 19.16 46.39
C PRO A 262 -1.39 18.16 47.13
N ASP A 263 -2.64 18.53 47.40
CA ASP A 263 -3.64 17.70 48.09
C ASP A 263 -4.43 16.78 47.14
N PHE A 264 -4.14 16.81 45.84
CA PHE A 264 -4.83 15.99 44.83
C PHE A 264 -4.18 14.60 44.74
N ALA A 265 -4.49 13.75 45.71
CA ALA A 265 -4.16 12.33 45.63
C ALA A 265 -5.02 11.69 44.53
N PHE A 266 -4.41 11.23 43.44
CA PHE A 266 -5.06 10.27 42.57
C PHE A 266 -5.46 9.07 43.43
N ALA A 267 -6.76 8.84 43.59
CA ALA A 267 -7.30 7.68 44.27
C ALA A 267 -7.00 6.41 43.43
N ASN A 268 -5.75 5.98 43.43
CA ASN A 268 -5.44 4.58 43.26
C ASN A 268 -5.91 3.92 44.54
N ASN A 269 -7.03 3.21 44.48
CA ASN A 269 -7.62 2.44 45.58
C ASN A 269 -6.75 1.24 45.99
N VAL A 270 -5.49 1.50 46.35
CA VAL A 270 -4.58 0.51 46.90
C VAL A 270 -3.79 1.15 48.03
N ASP A 271 -4.50 1.53 49.11
CA ASP A 271 -3.87 1.52 50.43
C ASP A 271 -3.38 0.09 50.67
N LYS A 272 -2.09 -0.18 50.40
CA LYS A 272 -1.44 -1.45 50.78
C LYS A 272 -1.03 -1.37 52.24
N THR A 273 -1.98 -1.19 53.14
CA THR A 273 -1.76 -1.62 54.52
C THR A 273 -1.72 -3.15 54.47
N VAL A 274 -0.52 -3.71 54.64
CA VAL A 274 -0.35 -5.16 54.76
C VAL A 274 -0.94 -5.51 56.12
N PHE A 275 -2.07 -6.22 56.10
CA PHE A 275 -2.65 -6.80 57.30
C PHE A 275 -2.04 -8.19 57.46
N ASP A 276 -1.48 -8.48 58.63
CA ASP A 276 -0.92 -9.81 58.95
C ASP A 276 -2.01 -10.88 59.05
N ASP A 277 -3.23 -10.48 59.44
CA ASP A 277 -4.42 -11.32 59.50
C ASP A 277 -5.47 -10.87 58.43
N PRO A 278 -5.94 -11.77 57.55
CA PRO A 278 -6.97 -11.45 56.56
C PRO A 278 -8.32 -11.02 57.17
N GLU A 279 -8.65 -11.43 58.40
CA GLU A 279 -9.94 -11.09 59.03
C GLU A 279 -10.01 -9.61 59.44
N ASP A 280 -8.88 -9.03 59.87
CA ASP A 280 -8.75 -7.61 60.18
C ASP A 280 -8.85 -6.72 58.93
N ALA A 281 -8.30 -7.20 57.81
CA ALA A 281 -8.43 -6.51 56.52
C ALA A 281 -9.90 -6.41 56.06
N VAL A 282 -10.68 -7.46 56.31
CA VAL A 282 -12.11 -7.51 55.99
C VAL A 282 -12.90 -6.59 56.92
N LEU A 283 -12.59 -6.59 58.22
CA LEU A 283 -13.25 -5.71 59.19
C LEU A 283 -13.00 -4.24 58.85
N VAL A 284 -11.76 -3.84 58.60
CA VAL A 284 -11.41 -2.45 58.23
C VAL A 284 -12.07 -2.03 56.92
N ARG A 285 -12.08 -2.90 55.90
CA ARG A 285 -12.81 -2.63 54.64
C ARG A 285 -14.32 -2.54 54.85
N SER A 286 -14.88 -3.32 55.77
CA SER A 286 -16.31 -3.29 56.07
C SER A 286 -16.75 -1.99 56.78
N VAL A 287 -15.84 -1.37 57.54
CA VAL A 287 -16.07 -0.11 58.27
C VAL A 287 -15.70 1.12 57.43
N LYS A 288 -14.75 1.01 56.49
CA LYS A 288 -14.48 2.01 55.44
C LYS A 288 -15.61 1.98 54.39
N ARG A 289 -16.80 2.48 54.74
CA ARG A 289 -17.82 2.74 53.72
C ARG A 289 -17.31 3.82 52.78
N SER A 290 -17.26 3.48 51.48
CA SER A 290 -16.93 4.44 50.44
C SER A 290 -18.02 5.50 50.42
N ALA A 291 -17.70 6.72 50.85
CA ALA A 291 -18.66 7.83 50.77
C ALA A 291 -18.95 8.09 49.29
N MET A 292 -20.16 7.76 48.85
CA MET A 292 -20.58 7.99 47.48
C MET A 292 -21.24 9.37 47.39
N GLY A 293 -20.54 10.32 46.76
CA GLY A 293 -21.10 11.62 46.43
C GLY A 293 -21.81 11.58 45.09
N ILE A 294 -23.10 11.90 45.06
CA ILE A 294 -23.83 12.18 43.81
C ILE A 294 -23.98 13.68 43.70
N THR A 295 -23.32 14.26 42.69
CA THR A 295 -23.47 15.67 42.31
C THR A 295 -24.52 15.79 41.21
N SER A 296 -25.59 16.54 41.45
CA SER A 296 -26.57 16.93 40.44
C SER A 296 -26.67 18.45 40.33
N LEU A 297 -26.95 18.94 39.12
CA LEU A 297 -27.23 20.36 38.90
C LEU A 297 -28.61 20.68 39.48
N ASN A 298 -28.71 21.73 40.30
CA ASN A 298 -30.01 22.19 40.77
C ASN A 298 -30.74 22.90 39.62
N TRP A 299 -31.65 22.18 38.97
CA TRP A 299 -32.39 22.71 37.82
C TRP A 299 -33.28 23.91 38.15
N ASP A 300 -33.64 24.09 39.43
CA ASP A 300 -34.42 25.26 39.87
C ASP A 300 -33.59 26.56 39.83
N THR A 301 -32.25 26.43 39.83
CA THR A 301 -31.32 27.57 39.67
C THR A 301 -30.94 27.82 38.21
N VAL A 302 -31.40 26.98 37.28
CA VAL A 302 -31.07 27.10 35.86
C VAL A 302 -32.17 27.90 35.17
N PRO A 303 -31.89 29.13 34.70
CA PRO A 303 -32.92 29.98 34.12
C PRO A 303 -33.46 29.38 32.81
N THR A 304 -34.78 29.46 32.66
CA THR A 304 -35.47 29.01 31.46
C THR A 304 -35.12 29.89 30.26
N ARG A 305 -35.46 29.41 29.07
CA ARG A 305 -35.07 30.11 27.83
C ARG A 305 -35.71 31.48 27.76
N GLU A 306 -36.97 31.64 28.14
CA GLU A 306 -37.67 32.93 28.19
C GLU A 306 -37.05 33.88 29.22
N GLU A 307 -36.68 33.38 30.40
CA GLU A 307 -36.05 34.16 31.47
C GLU A 307 -34.66 34.69 31.09
N LYS A 308 -33.93 34.02 30.20
CA LYS A 308 -32.62 34.50 29.69
C LYS A 308 -32.75 35.73 28.78
N TYR A 309 -33.89 35.93 28.15
CA TYR A 309 -34.10 37.06 27.23
C TYR A 309 -34.62 38.32 27.94
N LEU A 310 -35.11 38.19 29.19
CA LEU A 310 -35.84 39.26 29.88
C LEU A 310 -35.03 40.04 30.93
N ASP A 311 -33.85 39.58 31.37
CA ASP A 311 -33.19 40.20 32.53
C ASP A 311 -31.72 40.56 32.29
N GLU A 312 -31.41 41.84 32.54
CA GLU A 312 -30.14 42.55 32.32
C GLU A 312 -29.31 42.75 33.60
N LYS A 313 -29.67 42.13 34.73
CA LYS A 313 -28.95 42.30 36.01
C LYS A 313 -28.48 41.01 36.68
N ASP A 314 -27.29 41.13 37.28
CA ASP A 314 -26.50 40.18 38.07
C ASP A 314 -27.24 38.91 38.55
N ARG A 315 -26.95 37.77 37.92
CA ARG A 315 -27.52 36.47 38.31
C ARG A 315 -26.52 35.63 39.12
N GLU A 316 -27.03 35.00 40.17
CA GLU A 316 -26.28 33.96 40.88
C GLU A 316 -25.99 32.77 39.96
N PRO A 317 -24.79 32.18 40.01
CA PRO A 317 -24.42 31.06 39.16
C PRO A 317 -25.24 29.81 39.51
N ALA A 318 -25.55 29.00 38.50
CA ALA A 318 -26.26 27.74 38.68
C ALA A 318 -25.54 26.87 39.73
N GLN A 319 -26.29 26.42 40.73
CA GLN A 319 -25.74 25.75 41.89
C GLN A 319 -25.69 24.23 41.66
N MET A 320 -24.59 23.60 42.09
CA MET A 320 -24.50 22.15 42.17
C MET A 320 -24.90 21.67 43.55
N LEU A 321 -25.78 20.67 43.60
CA LEU A 321 -26.13 19.94 44.81
C LEU A 321 -25.28 18.68 44.89
N THR A 322 -24.60 18.51 46.02
CA THR A 322 -23.84 17.28 46.30
C THR A 322 -24.49 16.55 47.44
N ILE A 323 -25.00 15.34 47.17
CA ILE A 323 -25.52 14.44 48.20
C ILE A 323 -24.46 13.39 48.47
N THR A 324 -23.90 13.39 49.68
CA THR A 324 -22.97 12.36 50.12
C THR A 324 -23.71 11.27 50.89
N LEU A 325 -23.72 10.06 50.34
CA LEU A 325 -24.21 8.86 51.01
C LEU A 325 -23.05 8.19 51.74
N ARG A 326 -23.17 8.05 53.07
CA ARG A 326 -22.17 7.42 53.94
C ARG A 326 -22.58 6.02 54.36
#